data_AF-A0A1M7LL52-F1
#
_entry.id   AF-A0A1M7LL52-F1
#
_cell.length_a   1.000
_cell.length_b   1.000
_cell.length_c   1.000
_cell.angle_alpha   90.00
_cell.angle_beta   90.00
_cell.angle_gamma   90.00
#
_symmetry.space_group_name_H-M   'P 1'
#
loop_
_entity.id
_entity.type
_entity.pdbx_description
1 polymer ?
#
loop_
_entity_poly.entity_id
_entity_poly.type
_entity_poly.pdbx_seq_one_letter_code
_entity_poly.pdbx_strand_id
1 'polypeptide(L)'
;MFSGLLIVLLPLVLGYLVPVHNSRVMNAINRGVSLSIYAILMLMGLSLAGLPDLAAQLSRMGGQALTLFTVITLCNLLALGWLSHRLQLDLGRPQIVSNAPTSKIAALAGSLSLVGVVLAGIALGLVLKPFVGEALFGGAESLAEWVLYLLLGLIGCQLRNSGMPLKQILLNRHGLFIAVTLALSSLLGGLLAAPLLDLRWNEGLAMAAGFGWYSLSGILIGEHLGPVLGGVAFFNDLTRELMAFVLIPLVIQRMAPLAIGYGGATSMDFTLPVIQQHGGVACVPIAVVSGFLLSLLSPPLILFLLSL
;
A
#
# COMPACT_ATOMS: atom_id res chain seq x y z
N MET A 1 -16.47 -17.10 -9.52
CA MET A 1 -15.01 -17.19 -9.23
C MET A 1 -14.23 -16.16 -10.03
N PHE A 2 -14.19 -16.23 -11.37
CA PHE A 2 -13.62 -15.12 -12.19
C PHE A 2 -14.50 -13.85 -12.25
N SER A 3 -15.80 -13.98 -11.99
CA SER A 3 -16.75 -12.85 -12.02
C SER A 3 -16.41 -11.76 -11.00
N GLY A 4 -16.07 -12.11 -9.75
CA GLY A 4 -15.72 -11.13 -8.71
C GLY A 4 -14.43 -10.37 -9.04
N LEU A 5 -13.40 -11.08 -9.50
CA LEU A 5 -12.14 -10.48 -9.93
C LEU A 5 -12.33 -9.56 -11.14
N LEU A 6 -13.18 -9.95 -12.10
CA LEU A 6 -13.50 -9.15 -13.27
C LEU A 6 -14.34 -7.92 -12.89
N ILE A 7 -15.27 -8.04 -11.94
CA ILE A 7 -16.06 -6.91 -11.41
C ILE A 7 -15.17 -5.90 -10.69
N VAL A 8 -14.21 -6.35 -9.87
CA VAL A 8 -13.32 -5.43 -9.13
C VAL A 8 -12.26 -4.79 -10.06
N LEU A 9 -11.72 -5.52 -11.05
CA LEU A 9 -10.75 -4.97 -11.99
C LEU A 9 -11.37 -4.12 -13.12
N LEU A 10 -12.65 -4.30 -13.42
CA LEU A 10 -13.33 -3.57 -14.49
C LEU A 10 -13.33 -2.05 -14.28
N PRO A 11 -13.64 -1.50 -13.08
CA PRO A 11 -13.48 -0.07 -12.80
C PRO A 11 -12.07 0.45 -13.11
N LEU A 12 -11.03 -0.29 -12.71
CA LEU A 12 -9.64 0.08 -12.97
C LEU A 12 -9.36 0.18 -14.48
N VAL A 13 -9.78 -0.83 -15.25
CA VAL A 13 -9.61 -0.86 -16.72
C VAL A 13 -10.41 0.27 -17.38
N LEU A 14 -11.66 0.46 -16.98
CA LEU A 14 -12.51 1.53 -17.51
C LEU A 14 -11.92 2.92 -17.22
N GLY A 15 -11.42 3.14 -16.01
CA GLY A 15 -10.70 4.37 -15.65
C GLY A 15 -9.45 4.59 -16.51
N TYR A 16 -8.67 3.53 -16.75
CA TYR A 16 -7.48 3.62 -17.60
C TYR A 16 -7.80 3.99 -19.06
N LEU A 17 -8.99 3.64 -19.56
CA LEU A 17 -9.43 4.01 -20.91
C LEU A 17 -9.84 5.49 -21.04
N VAL A 18 -9.93 6.25 -19.93
CA VAL A 18 -10.31 7.66 -19.94
C VAL A 18 -9.07 8.58 -19.99
N PRO A 19 -8.70 9.13 -21.14
CA PRO A 19 -7.64 10.13 -21.22
C PRO A 19 -8.13 11.47 -20.69
N VAL A 20 -7.39 12.05 -19.74
CA VAL A 20 -7.73 13.33 -19.10
C VAL A 20 -6.60 14.32 -19.40
N HIS A 21 -6.86 15.23 -20.34
CA HIS A 21 -5.88 16.22 -20.77
C HIS A 21 -5.91 17.50 -19.92
N ASN A 22 -6.99 17.74 -19.17
CA ASN A 22 -7.16 18.96 -18.38
C ASN A 22 -6.58 18.79 -16.96
N SER A 23 -5.58 19.61 -16.63
CA SER A 23 -4.91 19.60 -15.32
C SER A 23 -5.86 19.86 -14.14
N ARG A 24 -6.96 20.61 -14.33
CA ARG A 24 -7.97 20.83 -13.27
C ARG A 24 -8.74 19.55 -12.95
N VAL A 25 -9.10 18.79 -13.98
CA VAL A 25 -9.80 17.50 -13.83
C VAL A 25 -8.85 16.48 -13.21
N MET A 26 -7.58 16.46 -13.62
CA MET A 26 -6.56 15.61 -13.00
C MET A 26 -6.39 15.91 -11.50
N ASN A 27 -6.34 17.19 -11.12
CA ASN A 27 -6.29 17.58 -9.72
C ASN A 27 -7.55 17.16 -8.94
N ALA A 28 -8.72 17.20 -9.57
CA ALA A 28 -9.96 16.71 -8.95
C ALA A 28 -9.93 15.19 -8.76
N ILE A 29 -9.43 14.43 -9.75
CA ILE A 29 -9.23 12.98 -9.65
C ILE A 29 -8.26 12.65 -8.52
N ASN A 30 -7.12 13.35 -8.44
CA ASN A 30 -6.14 13.15 -7.36
C ASN A 30 -6.75 13.39 -5.98
N ARG A 31 -7.54 14.45 -5.82
CA ARG A 31 -8.29 14.69 -4.57
C ARG A 31 -9.33 13.62 -4.31
N GLY A 32 -10.01 13.15 -5.35
CA GLY A 32 -10.98 12.06 -5.28
C GLY A 32 -10.35 10.78 -4.76
N VAL A 33 -9.18 10.38 -5.28
CA VAL A 33 -8.41 9.23 -4.79
C VAL A 33 -8.08 9.39 -3.30
N SER A 34 -7.53 10.54 -2.91
CA SER A 34 -7.22 10.80 -1.49
C SER A 34 -8.48 10.76 -0.61
N LEU A 35 -9.57 11.37 -1.04
CA LEU A 35 -10.85 11.39 -0.31
C LEU A 35 -11.43 9.98 -0.17
N SER A 36 -11.40 9.19 -1.24
CA SER A 36 -11.82 7.79 -1.22
C SER A 36 -11.01 6.98 -0.21
N ILE A 37 -9.69 7.17 -0.14
CA ILE A 37 -8.84 6.50 0.86
C ILE A 37 -9.31 6.86 2.28
N TYR A 38 -9.47 8.15 2.59
CA TYR A 38 -9.93 8.58 3.92
C TYR A 38 -11.33 8.05 4.24
N ALA A 39 -12.26 8.10 3.29
CA ALA A 39 -13.61 7.59 3.46
C ALA A 39 -13.60 6.10 3.76
N ILE A 40 -12.82 5.30 3.02
CA ILE A 40 -12.79 3.86 3.24
C ILE A 40 -12.11 3.52 4.57
N LEU A 41 -11.02 4.18 4.95
CA LEU A 41 -10.38 3.95 6.26
C LEU A 41 -11.33 4.29 7.41
N MET A 42 -12.13 5.34 7.25
CA MET A 42 -13.16 5.70 8.22
C MET A 42 -14.26 4.64 8.31
N LEU A 43 -14.73 4.13 7.17
CA LEU A 43 -15.73 3.05 7.11
C LEU A 43 -15.18 1.74 7.67
N MET A 44 -13.93 1.38 7.39
CA MET A 44 -13.24 0.24 7.98
C MET A 44 -13.18 0.37 9.51
N GLY A 45 -12.83 1.56 10.02
CA GLY A 45 -12.88 1.84 11.46
C GLY A 45 -14.29 1.69 12.04
N LEU A 46 -15.31 2.15 11.32
CA LEU A 46 -16.71 1.97 11.72
C LEU A 46 -17.09 0.49 11.80
N SER A 47 -16.72 -0.31 10.80
CA SER A 47 -16.96 -1.76 10.77
C SER A 47 -16.25 -2.49 11.89
N LEU A 48 -15.01 -2.09 12.23
CA LEU A 48 -14.26 -2.65 13.37
C LEU A 48 -15.00 -2.42 14.70
N ALA A 49 -15.67 -1.29 14.89
CA ALA A 49 -16.46 -1.02 16.11
C ALA A 49 -17.66 -1.97 16.29
N GLY A 50 -18.10 -2.64 15.21
CA GLY A 50 -19.12 -3.67 15.26
C GLY A 50 -18.66 -4.95 15.95
N LEU A 51 -17.34 -5.20 15.99
CA LEU A 51 -16.78 -6.46 16.50
C LEU A 51 -17.06 -6.67 18.00
N PRO A 52 -17.44 -7.89 18.41
CA PRO A 52 -17.50 -8.24 19.82
C PRO A 52 -16.08 -8.25 20.41
N ASP A 53 -15.96 -7.76 21.64
CA ASP A 53 -14.68 -7.69 22.37
C ASP A 53 -13.56 -6.99 21.58
N LEU A 54 -13.85 -5.74 21.17
CA LEU A 54 -12.99 -4.91 20.33
C LEU A 54 -11.53 -4.85 20.81
N ALA A 55 -11.31 -4.74 22.12
CA ALA A 55 -9.96 -4.67 22.68
C ALA A 55 -9.16 -5.95 22.42
N ALA A 56 -9.77 -7.12 22.65
CA ALA A 56 -9.14 -8.41 22.38
C ALA A 56 -8.92 -8.64 20.88
N GLN A 57 -9.83 -8.15 20.02
CA GLN A 57 -9.68 -8.22 18.57
C GLN A 57 -8.54 -7.32 18.07
N LEU A 58 -8.48 -6.06 18.52
CA LEU A 58 -7.40 -5.14 18.16
C LEU A 58 -6.03 -5.66 18.61
N SER A 59 -5.95 -6.25 19.81
CA SER A 59 -4.72 -6.90 20.30
C SER A 59 -4.29 -8.07 19.40
N ARG A 60 -5.23 -8.95 19.04
CA ARG A 60 -4.97 -10.07 18.12
C ARG A 60 -4.52 -9.58 16.74
N MET A 61 -5.21 -8.59 16.18
CA MET A 61 -4.86 -7.98 14.89
C MET A 61 -3.46 -7.38 14.93
N GLY A 62 -3.10 -6.66 15.99
CA GLY A 62 -1.76 -6.11 16.19
C GLY A 62 -0.69 -7.21 16.24
N GLY A 63 -0.95 -8.31 16.96
CA GLY A 63 -0.05 -9.46 17.01
C GLY A 63 0.14 -10.14 15.65
N GLN A 64 -0.95 -10.37 14.92
CA GLN A 64 -0.91 -10.96 13.57
C GLN A 64 -0.17 -10.05 12.58
N ALA A 65 -0.45 -8.74 12.62
CA ALA A 65 0.21 -7.75 11.77
C ALA A 65 1.71 -7.66 12.06
N LEU A 66 2.12 -7.72 13.33
CA LEU A 66 3.52 -7.71 13.73
C LEU A 66 4.27 -8.97 13.26
N THR A 67 3.66 -10.14 13.40
CA THR A 67 4.21 -11.40 12.89
C THR A 67 4.40 -11.33 11.38
N LEU A 68 3.36 -10.93 10.65
CA LEU A 68 3.41 -10.77 9.19
C LEU A 68 4.50 -9.77 8.79
N PHE A 69 4.52 -8.59 9.41
CA PHE A 69 5.49 -7.53 9.18
C PHE A 69 6.92 -8.02 9.41
N THR A 70 7.16 -8.76 10.49
CA THR A 70 8.50 -9.23 10.85
C THR A 70 9.01 -10.21 9.82
N VAL A 71 8.21 -11.22 9.45
CA VAL A 71 8.60 -12.24 8.47
C VAL A 71 8.83 -11.60 7.10
N ILE A 72 7.90 -10.78 6.61
CA ILE A 72 8.03 -10.09 5.32
C ILE A 72 9.24 -9.16 5.31
N THR A 73 9.46 -8.38 6.38
CA THR A 73 10.59 -7.46 6.48
C THR A 73 11.91 -8.20 6.43
N LEU A 74 12.05 -9.32 7.15
CA LEU A 74 13.27 -10.13 7.10
C LEU A 74 13.54 -10.66 5.69
N CYS A 75 12.53 -11.21 5.02
CA CYS A 75 12.66 -11.68 3.64
C CYS A 75 13.06 -10.55 2.68
N ASN A 76 12.39 -9.40 2.78
CA ASN A 76 12.64 -8.23 1.93
C ASN A 76 14.05 -7.66 2.14
N LEU A 77 14.49 -7.51 3.40
CA LEU A 77 15.82 -6.97 3.72
C LEU A 77 16.93 -7.89 3.21
N LEU A 78 16.77 -9.21 3.35
CA LEU A 78 17.75 -10.18 2.85
C LEU A 78 17.83 -10.16 1.32
N ALA A 79 16.69 -10.23 0.63
CA ALA A 79 16.63 -10.27 -0.82
C ALA A 79 17.11 -8.96 -1.46
N LEU A 80 16.64 -7.82 -0.95
CA LEU A 80 17.06 -6.51 -1.44
C LEU A 80 18.49 -6.16 -1.04
N GLY A 81 18.96 -6.64 0.12
CA GLY A 81 20.35 -6.50 0.53
C GLY A 81 21.29 -7.24 -0.40
N TRP A 82 20.94 -8.49 -0.72
CA TRP A 82 21.63 -9.26 -1.75
C TRP A 82 21.62 -8.56 -3.11
N LEU A 83 20.46 -8.05 -3.55
CA LEU A 83 20.33 -7.32 -4.80
C LEU A 83 21.22 -6.06 -4.83
N SER A 84 21.24 -5.33 -3.72
CA SER A 84 22.05 -4.12 -3.57
C SER A 84 23.55 -4.40 -3.74
N HIS A 85 24.05 -5.49 -3.17
CA HIS A 85 25.44 -5.91 -3.34
C HIS A 85 25.76 -6.36 -4.78
N ARG A 86 24.77 -6.89 -5.51
CA ARG A 86 24.94 -7.32 -6.91
C ARG A 86 24.94 -6.16 -7.89
N LEU A 87 24.05 -5.18 -7.70
CA LEU A 87 23.91 -4.06 -8.64
C LEU A 87 24.92 -2.94 -8.43
N GLN A 88 25.48 -2.78 -7.21
CA GLN A 88 26.47 -1.76 -6.87
C GLN A 88 26.15 -0.38 -7.48
N LEU A 89 24.90 0.05 -7.31
CA LEU A 89 24.43 1.33 -7.82
C LEU A 89 25.19 2.46 -7.11
N ASP A 90 26.17 3.02 -7.81
CA ASP A 90 26.90 4.20 -7.36
C ASP A 90 26.04 5.45 -7.61
N LEU A 91 25.53 6.04 -6.52
CA LEU A 91 24.71 7.24 -6.57
C LEU A 91 25.53 8.51 -6.75
N GLY A 92 26.86 8.42 -6.80
CA GLY A 92 27.75 9.58 -6.76
C GLY A 92 27.62 10.35 -5.43
N ARG A 93 28.27 11.51 -5.33
CA ARG A 93 28.14 12.36 -4.12
C ARG A 93 26.71 12.90 -4.04
N PRO A 94 26.03 12.79 -2.89
CA PRO A 94 24.71 13.36 -2.71
C PRO A 94 24.79 14.88 -2.85
N GLN A 95 24.21 15.41 -3.93
CA GLN A 95 23.81 16.80 -3.94
C GLN A 95 22.59 16.91 -3.02
N ILE A 96 22.84 17.21 -1.76
CA ILE A 96 21.79 17.48 -0.77
C ILE A 96 20.96 18.64 -1.33
N VAL A 97 19.73 18.37 -1.73
CA VAL A 97 18.80 19.41 -2.15
C VAL A 97 18.37 20.16 -0.90
N SER A 98 18.99 21.31 -0.66
CA SER A 98 18.82 22.15 0.55
C SER A 98 17.40 22.70 0.73
N ASN A 99 16.51 22.54 -0.25
CA ASN A 99 15.14 23.06 -0.26
C ASN A 99 14.06 22.02 -0.63
N ALA A 100 14.30 20.71 -0.41
CA ALA A 100 13.25 19.72 -0.63
C ALA A 100 12.07 19.96 0.36
N PRO A 101 10.85 20.23 -0.14
CA PRO A 101 9.71 20.51 0.72
C PRO A 101 9.20 19.20 1.29
N THR A 102 9.55 18.93 2.55
CA THR A 102 8.79 18.22 3.61
C THR A 102 9.78 17.65 4.60
N SER A 103 9.75 18.11 5.86
CA SER A 103 10.51 17.46 6.93
C SER A 103 9.96 16.04 7.12
N LYS A 104 10.81 15.08 7.50
CA LYS A 104 10.42 13.69 7.84
C LYS A 104 9.14 13.63 8.69
N ILE A 105 8.96 14.63 9.54
CA ILE A 105 7.80 14.81 10.43
C ILE A 105 6.50 14.99 9.64
N ALA A 106 6.49 15.76 8.56
CA ALA A 106 5.30 15.97 7.74
C ALA A 106 4.87 14.68 7.01
N ALA A 107 5.83 13.92 6.48
CA ALA A 107 5.55 12.64 5.81
C ALA A 107 5.03 11.59 6.83
N LEU A 108 5.68 11.49 7.98
CA LEU A 108 5.28 10.58 9.06
C LEU A 108 3.94 10.98 9.69
N ALA A 109 3.66 12.27 9.80
CA ALA A 109 2.35 12.79 10.22
C ALA A 109 1.24 12.44 9.22
N GLY A 110 1.56 12.41 7.91
CA GLY A 110 0.64 11.94 6.86
C GLY A 110 0.18 10.50 7.11
N SER A 111 1.12 9.56 7.26
CA SER A 111 0.80 8.16 7.56
C SER A 111 0.10 7.99 8.92
N LEU A 112 0.49 8.77 9.93
CA LEU A 112 -0.13 8.72 11.24
C LEU A 112 -1.56 9.28 11.24
N SER A 113 -1.86 10.25 10.37
CA SER A 113 -3.21 10.81 10.21
C SER A 113 -4.21 9.73 9.77
N LEU A 114 -3.76 8.73 9.02
CA LEU A 114 -4.59 7.63 8.52
C LEU A 114 -4.99 6.67 9.65
N VAL A 115 -4.08 6.41 10.59
CA VAL A 115 -4.42 5.75 11.87
C VAL A 115 -5.47 6.56 12.61
N GLY A 116 -5.30 7.88 12.68
CA GLY A 116 -6.26 8.79 13.28
C GLY A 116 -7.66 8.68 12.66
N VAL A 117 -7.75 8.53 11.34
CA VAL A 117 -9.02 8.34 10.62
C VAL A 117 -9.69 7.01 10.95
N VAL A 118 -8.93 5.92 11.04
CA VAL A 118 -9.46 4.61 11.48
C VAL A 118 -9.97 4.70 12.92
N LEU A 119 -9.20 5.32 13.83
CA LEU A 119 -9.61 5.53 15.22
C LEU A 119 -10.86 6.41 15.33
N ALA A 120 -10.97 7.45 14.51
CA ALA A 120 -12.16 8.28 14.43
C ALA A 120 -13.38 7.48 13.92
N GLY A 121 -13.18 6.60 12.93
CA GLY A 121 -14.19 5.64 12.48
C GLY A 121 -14.66 4.70 13.59
N ILE A 122 -13.72 4.15 14.37
CA ILE A 122 -14.04 3.30 15.54
C ILE A 122 -14.85 4.10 16.57
N ALA A 123 -14.39 5.30 16.94
CA ALA A 123 -15.08 6.15 17.91
C ALA A 123 -16.49 6.50 17.45
N LEU A 124 -16.66 6.87 16.17
CA LEU A 124 -17.97 7.14 15.59
C LEU A 124 -18.86 5.89 15.60
N GLY A 125 -18.31 4.73 15.26
CA GLY A 125 -19.04 3.46 15.29
C GLY A 125 -19.52 3.10 16.69
N LEU A 126 -18.69 3.29 17.71
CA LEU A 126 -19.07 3.07 19.11
C LEU A 126 -20.16 4.03 19.59
N VAL A 127 -20.11 5.29 19.16
CA VAL A 127 -21.13 6.31 19.50
C VAL A 127 -22.45 6.04 18.79
N LEU A 128 -22.43 5.60 17.51
CA LEU A 128 -23.64 5.37 16.72
C LEU A 128 -24.29 4.01 16.97
N LYS A 129 -23.53 3.02 17.45
CA LYS A 129 -24.01 1.65 17.73
C LYS A 129 -25.32 1.60 18.56
N PRO A 130 -25.48 2.37 19.66
CA PRO A 130 -26.71 2.35 20.46
C PRO A 130 -27.92 2.97 19.76
N PHE A 131 -27.71 3.85 18.78
CA PHE A 131 -28.79 4.60 18.12
C PHE A 131 -29.29 3.94 16.83
N VAL A 132 -28.38 3.32 16.06
CA VAL A 132 -28.68 2.79 14.72
C VAL A 132 -28.72 1.25 14.69
N GLY A 133 -28.15 0.59 15.70
CA GLY A 133 -28.09 -0.87 15.77
C GLY A 133 -27.13 -1.48 14.74
N GLU A 134 -27.24 -2.79 14.51
CA GLU A 134 -26.29 -3.55 13.67
C GLU A 134 -26.37 -3.22 12.17
N ALA A 135 -27.47 -2.61 11.71
CA ALA A 135 -27.64 -2.18 10.33
C ALA A 135 -26.60 -1.12 9.88
N LEU A 136 -26.03 -0.38 10.84
CA LEU A 136 -24.96 0.59 10.59
C LEU A 136 -23.71 -0.07 9.98
N PHE A 137 -23.33 -1.25 10.47
CA PHE A 137 -22.06 -1.90 10.11
C PHE A 137 -22.13 -2.53 8.73
N GLY A 138 -23.21 -3.23 8.40
CA GLY A 138 -23.41 -3.78 7.05
C GLY A 138 -23.55 -2.69 5.98
N GLY A 139 -24.16 -1.55 6.33
CA GLY A 139 -24.20 -0.38 5.46
C GLY A 139 -22.81 0.23 5.22
N ALA A 140 -21.95 0.25 6.24
CA ALA A 140 -20.59 0.75 6.11
C ALA A 140 -19.69 -0.14 5.25
N GLU A 141 -19.81 -1.46 5.36
CA GLU A 141 -19.15 -2.42 4.48
C GLU A 141 -19.59 -2.23 3.03
N SER A 142 -20.90 -2.20 2.78
CA SER A 142 -21.44 -1.98 1.43
C SER A 142 -20.97 -0.65 0.83
N LEU A 143 -20.95 0.42 1.63
CA LEU A 143 -20.43 1.72 1.18
C LEU A 143 -18.93 1.68 0.92
N ALA A 144 -18.15 0.97 1.73
CA ALA A 144 -16.71 0.82 1.53
C ALA A 144 -16.42 0.13 0.18
N GLU A 145 -17.18 -0.90 -0.16
CA GLU A 145 -17.11 -1.59 -1.47
C GLU A 145 -17.37 -0.63 -2.64
N TRP A 146 -18.44 0.17 -2.58
CA TRP A 146 -18.74 1.15 -3.63
C TRP A 146 -17.66 2.23 -3.76
N VAL A 147 -17.13 2.71 -2.63
CA VAL A 147 -16.04 3.69 -2.63
C VAL A 147 -14.74 3.06 -3.14
N LEU A 148 -14.50 1.76 -2.92
CA LEU A 148 -13.41 1.01 -3.52
C LEU A 148 -13.54 0.93 -5.05
N TYR A 149 -14.73 0.64 -5.59
CA TYR A 149 -14.93 0.64 -7.04
C TYR A 149 -14.67 2.02 -7.66
N LEU A 150 -15.13 3.08 -7.01
CA LEU A 150 -14.81 4.45 -7.40
C LEU A 150 -13.30 4.70 -7.34
N LEU A 151 -12.64 4.32 -6.23
CA LEU A 151 -11.20 4.46 -6.03
C LEU A 151 -10.41 3.79 -7.15
N LEU A 152 -10.73 2.54 -7.48
CA LEU A 152 -10.09 1.78 -8.55
C LEU A 152 -10.27 2.46 -9.92
N GLY A 153 -11.47 2.98 -10.21
CA GLY A 153 -11.70 3.78 -11.42
C GLY A 153 -10.85 5.05 -11.47
N LEU A 154 -10.77 5.80 -10.37
CA LEU A 154 -9.95 7.00 -10.29
C LEU A 154 -8.45 6.70 -10.41
N ILE A 155 -7.98 5.60 -9.81
CA ILE A 155 -6.61 5.11 -9.97
C ILE A 155 -6.34 4.73 -11.44
N GLY A 156 -7.27 4.07 -12.11
CA GLY A 156 -7.16 3.77 -13.54
C GLY A 156 -6.89 5.03 -14.35
N CYS A 157 -7.65 6.09 -14.10
CA CYS A 157 -7.43 7.40 -14.71
C CYS A 157 -6.04 7.98 -14.39
N GLN A 158 -5.59 7.91 -13.13
CA GLN A 158 -4.25 8.37 -12.75
C GLN A 158 -3.14 7.61 -13.50
N LEU A 159 -3.25 6.29 -13.59
CA LEU A 159 -2.28 5.44 -14.27
C LEU A 159 -2.15 5.82 -15.76
N ARG A 160 -3.28 6.04 -16.45
CA ARG A 160 -3.31 6.45 -17.86
C ARG A 160 -2.61 7.79 -18.09
N ASN A 161 -2.81 8.73 -17.16
CA ASN A 161 -2.39 10.11 -17.31
C ASN A 161 -1.11 10.44 -16.50
N SER A 162 -0.44 9.43 -15.96
CA SER A 162 0.83 9.55 -15.23
C SER A 162 2.00 10.06 -16.09
N GLY A 163 1.81 10.20 -17.40
CA GLY A 163 2.77 10.82 -18.31
C GLY A 163 4.01 9.97 -18.62
N MET A 164 4.19 8.82 -17.97
CA MET A 164 5.25 7.87 -18.29
C MET A 164 4.75 6.82 -19.28
N PRO A 165 5.30 6.76 -20.51
CA PRO A 165 4.99 5.65 -21.40
C PRO A 165 5.51 4.35 -20.77
N LEU A 166 4.69 3.27 -20.76
CA LEU A 166 5.08 1.94 -20.25
C LEU A 166 6.45 1.48 -20.77
N LYS A 167 6.81 1.89 -22.00
CA LYS A 167 8.10 1.60 -22.61
C LYS A 167 9.28 2.18 -21.83
N GLN A 168 9.18 3.40 -21.30
CA GLN A 168 10.21 4.02 -20.45
C GLN A 168 10.30 3.37 -19.06
N ILE A 169 9.16 2.88 -18.54
CA ILE A 169 9.10 2.13 -17.28
C ILE A 169 9.85 0.80 -17.40
N LEU A 170 9.61 0.05 -18.49
CA LEU A 170 10.32 -1.20 -18.79
C LEU A 170 11.80 -1.00 -19.17
N LEU A 171 12.19 0.18 -19.63
CA LEU A 171 13.59 0.51 -19.97
C LEU A 171 14.46 0.72 -18.73
N ASN A 172 13.88 1.11 -17.58
CA ASN A 172 14.63 1.24 -16.33
C ASN A 172 14.79 -0.12 -15.64
N ARG A 173 15.85 -0.84 -16.06
CA ARG A 173 16.18 -2.18 -15.55
C ARG A 173 16.37 -2.21 -14.03
N HIS A 174 16.92 -1.14 -13.44
CA HIS A 174 17.13 -1.06 -12.00
C HIS A 174 15.79 -1.06 -11.25
N GLY A 175 14.85 -0.21 -11.66
CA GLY A 175 13.51 -0.17 -11.06
C GLY A 175 12.77 -1.49 -11.21
N LEU A 176 12.88 -2.13 -12.38
CA LEU A 176 12.30 -3.45 -12.62
C LEU A 176 12.87 -4.54 -11.71
N PHE A 177 14.20 -4.65 -11.60
CA PHE A 177 14.83 -5.66 -10.73
C PHE A 177 14.47 -5.45 -9.26
N ILE A 178 14.40 -4.19 -8.81
CA ILE A 178 13.99 -3.86 -7.44
C ILE A 178 12.54 -4.30 -7.20
N ALA A 179 11.61 -3.93 -8.09
CA ALA A 179 10.20 -4.30 -7.98
C ALA A 179 10.00 -5.82 -7.97
N VAL A 180 10.62 -6.54 -8.90
CA VAL A 180 10.52 -8.01 -8.97
C VAL A 180 11.10 -8.67 -7.72
N THR A 181 12.26 -8.19 -7.25
CA THR A 181 12.89 -8.75 -6.04
C THR A 181 12.02 -8.52 -4.81
N LEU A 182 11.48 -7.32 -4.63
CA LEU A 182 10.57 -7.04 -3.52
C LEU A 182 9.30 -7.89 -3.62
N ALA A 183 8.68 -7.97 -4.80
CA ALA A 183 7.45 -8.73 -4.98
C ALA A 183 7.65 -10.21 -4.60
N LEU A 184 8.69 -10.85 -5.15
CA LEU A 184 8.99 -12.26 -4.86
C LEU A 184 9.35 -12.50 -3.40
N SER A 185 10.15 -11.62 -2.79
CA SER A 185 10.53 -11.76 -1.38
C SER A 185 9.37 -11.48 -0.42
N SER A 186 8.49 -10.54 -0.75
CA SER A 186 7.27 -10.28 0.03
C SER A 186 6.31 -11.47 -0.06
N LEU A 187 6.08 -12.02 -1.26
CA LEU A 187 5.26 -13.21 -1.43
C LEU A 187 5.84 -14.41 -0.68
N LEU A 188 7.15 -14.63 -0.75
CA LEU A 188 7.80 -15.67 0.06
C LEU A 188 7.58 -15.42 1.56
N GLY A 189 7.69 -14.19 2.02
CA GLY A 189 7.39 -13.81 3.41
C GLY A 189 5.95 -14.11 3.80
N GLY A 190 4.97 -13.81 2.94
CA GLY A 190 3.56 -14.14 3.14
C GLY A 190 3.30 -15.65 3.21
N LEU A 191 3.95 -16.42 2.33
CA LEU A 191 3.86 -17.88 2.34
C LEU A 191 4.44 -18.49 3.63
N LEU A 192 5.56 -17.94 4.12
CA LEU A 192 6.18 -18.36 5.37
C LEU A 192 5.38 -17.93 6.61
N ALA A 193 4.70 -16.78 6.54
CA ALA A 193 3.85 -16.28 7.61
C ALA A 193 2.50 -17.02 7.69
N ALA A 194 2.00 -17.57 6.58
CA ALA A 194 0.71 -18.27 6.52
C ALA A 194 0.51 -19.32 7.63
N PRO A 195 1.40 -20.31 7.83
CA PRO A 195 1.24 -21.30 8.90
C PRO A 195 1.36 -20.71 10.31
N LEU A 196 2.06 -19.58 10.48
CA LEU A 196 2.19 -18.91 11.78
C LEU A 196 0.92 -18.15 12.18
N LEU A 197 0.10 -17.81 11.18
CA LEU A 197 -1.11 -17.01 11.33
C LEU A 197 -2.39 -17.85 11.17
N ASP A 198 -2.24 -19.17 11.03
CA ASP A 198 -3.33 -20.10 10.73
C ASP A 198 -4.11 -19.71 9.44
N LEU A 199 -3.38 -19.22 8.44
CA LEU A 199 -3.91 -18.83 7.14
C LEU A 199 -3.62 -19.90 6.10
N ARG A 200 -4.48 -20.01 5.09
CA ARG A 200 -4.17 -20.76 3.87
C ARG A 200 -2.99 -20.11 3.15
N TRP A 201 -2.26 -20.90 2.37
CA TRP A 201 -1.09 -20.43 1.63
C TRP A 201 -1.42 -19.24 0.72
N ASN A 202 -2.60 -19.23 0.09
CA ASN A 202 -3.05 -18.18 -0.82
C ASN A 202 -3.48 -16.91 -0.09
N GLU A 203 -4.09 -17.05 1.09
CA GLU A 203 -4.40 -15.93 1.98
C GLU A 203 -3.11 -15.25 2.46
N GLY A 204 -2.12 -16.02 2.93
CA GLY A 204 -0.82 -15.45 3.34
C GLY A 204 -0.09 -14.74 2.20
N LEU A 205 -0.14 -15.28 0.97
CA LEU A 205 0.37 -14.58 -0.21
C LEU A 205 -0.40 -13.28 -0.49
N ALA A 206 -1.73 -13.30 -0.41
CA ALA A 206 -2.57 -12.13 -0.64
C ALA A 206 -2.27 -11.02 0.38
N MET A 207 -2.11 -11.38 1.65
CA MET A 207 -1.73 -10.48 2.75
C MET A 207 -0.38 -9.78 2.51
N ALA A 208 0.53 -10.39 1.75
CA ALA A 208 1.83 -9.81 1.43
C ALA A 208 1.88 -9.05 0.09
N ALA A 209 0.86 -9.23 -0.76
CA ALA A 209 0.79 -8.65 -2.10
C ALA A 209 0.37 -7.17 -2.12
N GLY A 210 0.06 -6.58 -0.96
CA GLY A 210 -0.18 -5.14 -0.82
C GLY A 210 1.03 -4.27 -1.16
N PHE A 211 2.23 -4.82 -1.00
CA PHE A 211 3.50 -4.15 -1.27
C PHE A 211 3.63 -2.74 -0.67
N GLY A 212 3.08 -2.51 0.54
CA GLY A 212 3.13 -1.24 1.24
C GLY A 212 1.95 -0.32 0.94
N TRP A 213 1.04 -0.71 0.05
CA TRP A 213 -0.18 0.05 -0.23
C TRP A 213 -1.30 -0.31 0.76
N TYR A 214 -1.13 0.13 2.01
CA TYR A 214 -2.01 -0.23 3.14
C TYR A 214 -3.49 0.09 2.90
N SER A 215 -3.79 1.18 2.20
CA SER A 215 -5.17 1.59 1.95
C SER A 215 -5.86 0.60 1.03
N LEU A 216 -5.24 0.23 -0.09
CA LEU A 216 -5.81 -0.75 -1.01
C LEU A 216 -5.82 -2.17 -0.41
N SER A 217 -4.71 -2.62 0.18
CA SER A 217 -4.59 -3.98 0.68
C SER A 217 -5.57 -4.26 1.83
N GLY A 218 -5.71 -3.32 2.77
CA GLY A 218 -6.66 -3.47 3.87
C GLY A 218 -8.10 -3.67 3.41
N ILE A 219 -8.49 -3.01 2.32
CA ILE A 219 -9.87 -3.08 1.80
C ILE A 219 -10.08 -4.37 1.03
N LEU A 220 -9.23 -4.67 0.05
CA LEU A 220 -9.41 -5.86 -0.80
C LEU A 220 -9.42 -7.14 0.03
N ILE A 221 -8.54 -7.20 1.04
CA ILE A 221 -8.52 -8.28 2.03
C ILE A 221 -9.76 -8.21 2.92
N GLY A 222 -10.13 -7.03 3.42
CA GLY A 222 -11.30 -6.84 4.29
C GLY A 222 -12.62 -7.31 3.68
N GLU A 223 -12.83 -7.00 2.40
CA GLU A 223 -14.03 -7.40 1.65
C GLU A 223 -14.14 -8.93 1.46
N HIS A 224 -13.01 -9.63 1.32
CA HIS A 224 -13.00 -11.07 1.03
C HIS A 224 -12.81 -11.95 2.28
N LEU A 225 -11.97 -11.51 3.21
CA LEU A 225 -11.56 -12.27 4.40
C LEU A 225 -12.09 -11.66 5.71
N GLY A 226 -12.86 -10.57 5.62
CA GLY A 226 -13.49 -9.89 6.75
C GLY A 226 -12.64 -8.77 7.36
N PRO A 227 -13.27 -7.89 8.16
CA PRO A 227 -12.68 -6.64 8.64
C PRO A 227 -11.45 -6.84 9.55
N VAL A 228 -11.36 -7.98 10.24
CA VAL A 228 -10.22 -8.33 11.10
C VAL A 228 -8.95 -8.51 10.25
N LEU A 229 -8.99 -9.38 9.23
CA LEU A 229 -7.84 -9.62 8.35
C LEU A 229 -7.55 -8.41 7.45
N GLY A 230 -8.58 -7.66 7.04
CA GLY A 230 -8.39 -6.36 6.39
C GLY A 230 -7.57 -5.39 7.24
N GLY A 231 -7.89 -5.28 8.54
CA GLY A 231 -7.09 -4.46 9.44
C GLY A 231 -5.67 -4.99 9.67
N VAL A 232 -5.46 -6.32 9.70
CA VAL A 232 -4.11 -6.92 9.76
C VAL A 232 -3.27 -6.51 8.54
N ALA A 233 -3.84 -6.59 7.33
CA ALA A 233 -3.17 -6.18 6.10
C ALA A 233 -2.82 -4.68 6.11
N PHE A 234 -3.78 -3.84 6.52
CA PHE A 234 -3.57 -2.41 6.70
C PHE A 234 -2.41 -2.11 7.66
N PHE A 235 -2.42 -2.69 8.88
CA PHE A 235 -1.38 -2.43 9.87
C PHE A 235 -0.01 -2.95 9.44
N ASN A 236 0.05 -4.09 8.76
CA ASN A 236 1.29 -4.62 8.20
C ASN A 236 1.92 -3.65 7.19
N ASP A 237 1.15 -3.23 6.18
CA ASP A 237 1.67 -2.34 5.13
C ASP A 237 1.95 -0.93 5.67
N LEU A 238 1.14 -0.42 6.60
CA LEU A 238 1.37 0.87 7.24
C LEU A 238 2.67 0.85 8.06
N THR A 239 2.88 -0.20 8.86
CA THR A 239 4.11 -0.35 9.66
C THR A 239 5.33 -0.46 8.76
N ARG A 240 5.18 -1.08 7.59
CA ARG A 240 6.21 -1.15 6.56
C ARG A 240 6.55 0.21 5.96
N GLU A 241 5.55 1.05 5.69
CA GLU A 241 5.77 2.44 5.27
C GLU A 241 6.49 3.27 6.35
N LEU A 242 6.05 3.16 7.61
CA LEU A 242 6.70 3.84 8.73
C LEU A 242 8.17 3.39 8.88
N MET A 243 8.42 2.09 8.75
CA MET A 243 9.78 1.56 8.76
C MET A 243 10.58 2.06 7.55
N ALA A 244 9.97 2.21 6.36
CA ALA A 244 10.65 2.76 5.18
C ALA A 244 11.15 4.19 5.42
N PHE A 245 10.36 5.05 6.08
CA PHE A 245 10.81 6.40 6.45
C PHE A 245 12.03 6.43 7.37
N VAL A 246 12.20 5.41 8.21
CA VAL A 246 13.38 5.24 9.06
C VAL A 246 14.55 4.64 8.26
N LEU A 247 14.27 3.60 7.47
CA LEU A 247 15.27 2.81 6.79
C LEU A 247 15.93 3.56 5.62
N ILE A 248 15.16 4.29 4.82
CA ILE A 248 15.66 4.98 3.61
C ILE A 248 16.82 5.93 3.95
N PRO A 249 16.68 6.90 4.89
CA PRO A 249 17.79 7.78 5.25
C PRO A 249 19.06 7.07 5.73
N LEU A 250 18.91 5.90 6.38
CA LEU A 250 20.03 5.18 6.98
C LEU A 250 20.85 4.41 5.95
N VAL A 251 20.19 3.87 4.92
CA VAL A 251 20.82 2.89 4.02
C VAL A 251 20.97 3.38 2.59
N ILE A 252 20.22 4.39 2.14
CA ILE A 252 20.16 4.77 0.71
C ILE A 252 21.52 5.14 0.11
N GLN A 253 22.42 5.72 0.92
CA GLN A 253 23.76 6.11 0.50
C GLN A 253 24.67 4.93 0.15
N ARG A 254 24.42 3.75 0.75
CA ARG A 254 25.25 2.55 0.56
C ARG A 254 24.50 1.46 -0.21
N MET A 255 23.19 1.43 -0.04
CA MET A 255 22.31 0.37 -0.50
C MET A 255 21.04 0.94 -1.12
N ALA A 256 21.20 1.73 -2.19
CA ALA A 256 20.09 2.40 -2.87
C ALA A 256 18.97 1.43 -3.30
N PRO A 257 19.26 0.24 -3.88
CA PRO A 257 18.23 -0.73 -4.23
C PRO A 257 17.41 -1.23 -3.02
N LEU A 258 18.06 -1.36 -1.85
CA LEU A 258 17.38 -1.76 -0.62
C LEU A 258 16.47 -0.65 -0.11
N ALA A 259 16.98 0.59 -0.04
CA ALA A 259 16.17 1.73 0.40
C ALA A 259 14.95 1.94 -0.50
N ILE A 260 15.17 2.00 -1.82
CA ILE A 260 14.11 2.22 -2.81
C ILE A 260 13.14 1.04 -2.83
N GLY A 261 13.65 -0.20 -2.77
CA GLY A 261 12.84 -1.40 -2.80
C GLY A 261 11.96 -1.54 -1.57
N TYR A 262 12.50 -1.30 -0.37
CA TYR A 262 11.74 -1.47 0.87
C TYR A 262 10.54 -0.52 0.97
N GLY A 263 10.64 0.70 0.39
CA GLY A 263 9.49 1.60 0.26
C GLY A 263 8.33 1.00 -0.56
N GLY A 264 8.60 0.03 -1.43
CA GLY A 264 7.58 -0.68 -2.18
C GLY A 264 6.75 0.21 -3.09
N ALA A 265 5.42 0.02 -3.06
CA ALA A 265 4.47 0.85 -3.80
C ALA A 265 4.62 2.34 -3.46
N THR A 266 4.93 2.67 -2.20
CA THR A 266 5.04 4.05 -1.71
C THR A 266 6.25 4.82 -2.26
N SER A 267 7.18 4.12 -2.91
CA SER A 267 8.40 4.70 -3.48
C SER A 267 8.13 5.69 -4.62
N MET A 268 6.94 5.67 -5.21
CA MET A 268 6.54 6.62 -6.24
C MET A 268 5.87 7.89 -5.68
N ASP A 269 5.44 7.89 -4.42
CA ASP A 269 4.66 8.99 -3.80
C ASP A 269 5.11 9.32 -2.37
N PHE A 270 4.69 8.58 -1.35
CA PHE A 270 4.89 8.95 0.06
C PHE A 270 6.35 8.92 0.48
N THR A 271 7.11 7.90 0.05
CA THR A 271 8.54 7.81 0.38
C THR A 271 9.43 8.49 -0.66
N LEU A 272 8.88 8.95 -1.79
CA LEU A 272 9.64 9.61 -2.85
C LEU A 272 10.37 10.88 -2.40
N PRO A 273 9.78 11.82 -1.63
CA PRO A 273 10.49 12.99 -1.13
C PRO A 273 11.72 12.61 -0.28
N VAL A 274 11.60 11.57 0.55
CA VAL A 274 12.68 11.10 1.41
C VAL A 274 13.79 10.43 0.59
N ILE A 275 13.41 9.64 -0.42
CA ILE A 275 14.34 9.04 -1.40
C ILE A 275 15.07 10.15 -2.17
N GLN A 276 14.38 11.17 -2.67
CA GLN A 276 14.99 12.27 -3.40
C GLN A 276 15.94 13.08 -2.52
N GLN A 277 15.54 13.38 -1.28
CA GLN A 277 16.33 14.16 -0.34
C GLN A 277 17.63 13.47 0.06
N HIS A 278 17.57 12.16 0.34
CA HIS A 278 18.72 11.42 0.87
C HIS A 278 19.48 10.64 -0.20
N GLY A 279 18.83 10.22 -1.28
CA GLY A 279 19.45 9.49 -2.39
C GLY A 279 19.78 10.35 -3.61
N GLY A 280 19.32 11.60 -3.65
CA GLY A 280 19.51 12.51 -4.78
C GLY A 280 18.51 12.29 -5.91
N VAL A 281 18.51 13.21 -6.88
CA VAL A 281 17.57 13.22 -8.02
C VAL A 281 17.75 11.99 -8.93
N ALA A 282 18.95 11.39 -8.95
CA ALA A 282 19.23 10.18 -9.73
C ALA A 282 18.39 8.97 -9.30
N CYS A 283 17.96 8.91 -8.02
CA CYS A 283 17.10 7.85 -7.50
C CYS A 283 15.64 7.97 -7.93
N VAL A 284 15.18 9.17 -8.30
CA VAL A 284 13.76 9.46 -8.55
C VAL A 284 13.18 8.58 -9.66
N PRO A 285 13.79 8.45 -10.85
CA PRO A 285 13.24 7.60 -11.91
C PRO A 285 13.19 6.12 -11.52
N ILE A 286 14.15 5.64 -10.72
CA ILE A 286 14.21 4.25 -10.26
C ILE A 286 13.07 3.98 -9.26
N ALA A 287 12.89 4.88 -8.30
CA ALA A 287 11.86 4.77 -7.27
C ALA A 287 10.45 4.86 -7.85
N VAL A 288 10.23 5.78 -8.79
CA VAL A 288 8.97 5.95 -9.49
C VAL A 288 8.64 4.70 -10.31
N VAL A 289 9.59 4.12 -11.05
CA VAL A 289 9.38 2.88 -11.81
C VAL A 289 9.08 1.70 -10.89
N SER A 290 9.89 1.52 -9.83
CA SER A 290 9.69 0.41 -8.89
C SER A 290 8.32 0.50 -8.19
N GLY A 291 7.98 1.67 -7.66
CA GLY A 291 6.70 1.91 -7.00
C GLY A 291 5.53 1.71 -7.95
N PHE A 292 5.60 2.27 -9.16
CA PHE A 292 4.56 2.09 -10.17
C PHE A 292 4.30 0.60 -10.51
N LEU A 293 5.35 -0.19 -10.71
CA LEU A 293 5.21 -1.61 -11.03
C LEU A 293 4.54 -2.39 -9.91
N LEU A 294 4.91 -2.10 -8.65
CA LEU A 294 4.32 -2.74 -7.48
C LEU A 294 2.87 -2.30 -7.26
N SER A 295 2.56 -1.01 -7.43
CA SER A 295 1.20 -0.48 -7.36
C SER A 295 0.31 -1.07 -8.46
N LEU A 296 0.83 -1.26 -9.67
CA LEU A 296 0.10 -1.89 -10.76
C LEU A 296 -0.14 -3.39 -10.51
N LEU A 297 0.85 -4.08 -9.92
CA LEU A 297 0.78 -5.51 -9.66
C LEU A 297 -0.12 -5.87 -8.46
N SER A 298 -0.15 -5.01 -7.43
CA SER A 298 -0.82 -5.28 -6.14
C SER A 298 -2.30 -5.67 -6.26
N PRO A 299 -3.21 -4.83 -6.81
CA PRO A 299 -4.63 -5.17 -6.90
C PRO A 299 -4.94 -6.49 -7.63
N PRO A 300 -4.46 -6.73 -8.87
CA PRO A 300 -4.77 -7.97 -9.58
C PRO A 300 -4.17 -9.20 -8.89
N LEU A 301 -2.99 -9.06 -8.26
CA LEU A 301 -2.35 -10.16 -7.57
C LEU A 301 -3.09 -10.55 -6.29
N ILE A 302 -3.50 -9.57 -5.46
CA ILE A 302 -4.31 -9.81 -4.27
C ILE A 302 -5.60 -10.55 -4.66
N LEU A 303 -6.35 -10.01 -5.62
CA LEU A 303 -7.63 -10.59 -6.03
C LEU A 303 -7.46 -12.00 -6.60
N PHE A 304 -6.43 -12.23 -7.41
CA PHE A 304 -6.16 -13.54 -7.97
C PHE A 304 -5.90 -14.56 -6.86
N LEU A 305 -5.05 -14.21 -5.88
CA LEU A 305 -4.73 -15.10 -4.76
C LEU A 305 -5.93 -15.38 -3.86
N LEU A 306 -6.77 -14.39 -3.61
CA LEU A 306 -8.01 -14.56 -2.84
C LEU A 306 -9.05 -15.43 -3.57
N SER A 307 -8.94 -15.58 -4.89
CA SER A 307 -9.86 -16.41 -5.68
C SER A 307 -9.51 -17.91 -5.72
N LEU A 308 -8.35 -18.31 -5.16
CA LEU A 308 -7.82 -19.68 -5.10
C LEU A 308 -8.26 -20.46 -3.83
#